data_AF-A0A413B3C4-F1
#
_entry.id   AF-A0A413B3C4-F1
#
_cell.length_a   1.000
_cell.length_b   1.000
_cell.length_c   1.000
_cell.angle_alpha   90.00
_cell.angle_beta   90.00
_cell.angle_gamma   90.00
#
_symmetry.space_group_name_H-M   'P 1'
#
loop_
_entity.id
_entity.type
_entity.pdbx_description
1 polymer ?
#
loop_
_entity_poly.entity_id
_entity_poly.type
_entity_poly.pdbx_seq_one_letter_code
_entity_poly.pdbx_strand_id
1 'polypeptide(L)'
;MQNNKFHYCLHILPILFFMAFVSASCIKDELGDCPAPGTPGFSLQVKAFDADGGSLGDETIKDLTLYIFDADKALLDTRNVLLSETVTLDYPGHDNLTLVAWGNGKQGAQSMPALKEGDHLETAFVSLIQTRTTLPVAGSPDDLFYGTIDITSAAGASAKEFPLRRKVSGVAITARHLREYVGSTEGEYYYIVRKTTDKLDFYGRPNGTEVSYRPQAAFNDNGEFVSPAFNIFPTEADIKIDIYHRDVLKTTVIADSNGNPLRVAEGRLLNVLVDFQGAVSVDISVTDWGKQEIWKEF
;
A
#
# COMPACT_ATOMS: atom_id res chain seq x y z
N MET A 1 -44.87 56.99 89.75
CA MET A 1 -43.54 57.63 89.75
C MET A 1 -43.18 57.97 88.31
N GLN A 2 -42.82 59.24 88.08
CA GLN A 2 -42.00 59.80 87.00
C GLN A 2 -42.33 59.39 85.55
N ASN A 3 -43.00 60.30 84.82
CA ASN A 3 -42.41 61.32 83.94
C ASN A 3 -42.18 60.77 82.52
N ASN A 4 -43.02 61.20 81.56
CA ASN A 4 -42.70 62.24 80.57
C ASN A 4 -41.67 61.74 79.54
N LYS A 5 -41.89 61.82 78.22
CA LYS A 5 -42.29 63.02 77.48
C LYS A 5 -42.32 62.66 75.98
N PHE A 6 -43.23 63.31 75.23
CA PHE A 6 -43.00 63.96 73.92
C PHE A 6 -42.45 63.12 72.74
N HIS A 7 -42.86 63.25 71.48
CA HIS A 7 -43.82 64.05 70.71
C HIS A 7 -43.46 63.67 69.26
N TYR A 8 -44.39 63.31 68.38
CA TYR A 8 -44.80 64.02 67.15
C TYR A 8 -44.83 62.92 66.06
N CYS A 9 -46.00 62.47 65.60
CA CYS A 9 -46.78 63.05 64.52
C CYS A 9 -45.95 63.33 63.25
N LEU A 10 -46.31 62.63 62.17
CA LEU A 10 -46.80 63.21 60.92
C LEU A 10 -46.05 62.76 59.63
N HIS A 11 -46.70 61.83 58.93
CA HIS A 11 -46.88 61.69 57.46
C HIS A 11 -45.67 61.51 56.51
N ILE A 12 -46.04 60.96 55.33
CA ILE A 12 -45.45 61.11 53.98
C ILE A 12 -44.73 59.84 53.44
N LEU A 13 -45.48 58.99 52.72
CA LEU A 13 -45.03 58.37 51.46
C LEU A 13 -44.90 59.47 50.39
N PRO A 14 -44.15 59.35 49.26
CA PRO A 14 -43.22 58.31 48.78
C PRO A 14 -41.90 58.90 48.23
N ILE A 15 -40.77 58.16 48.19
CA ILE A 15 -39.60 58.56 47.39
C ILE A 15 -39.08 57.37 46.59
N LEU A 16 -39.43 57.41 45.30
CA LEU A 16 -38.76 56.77 44.18
C LEU A 16 -37.27 57.18 44.17
N PHE A 17 -36.43 56.30 43.61
CA PHE A 17 -34.97 56.42 43.45
C PHE A 17 -34.16 56.06 44.69
N PHE A 18 -33.66 54.83 44.75
CA PHE A 18 -32.22 54.57 44.72
C PHE A 18 -31.96 53.09 44.39
N MET A 19 -31.07 52.89 43.41
CA MET A 19 -30.30 51.67 43.15
C MET A 19 -31.00 50.46 42.54
N ALA A 20 -30.86 50.40 41.23
CA ALA A 20 -30.74 49.18 40.45
C ALA A 20 -29.84 48.15 41.15
N PHE A 21 -30.46 47.13 41.74
CA PHE A 21 -29.85 45.81 41.87
C PHE A 21 -30.52 44.92 40.83
N VAL A 22 -29.89 44.91 39.66
CA VAL A 22 -30.09 43.85 38.67
C VAL A 22 -29.62 42.58 39.38
N SER A 23 -30.56 41.77 39.86
CA SER A 23 -30.27 40.40 40.19
C SER A 23 -29.90 39.71 38.87
N ALA A 24 -28.61 39.74 38.55
CA ALA A 24 -28.00 38.76 37.67
C ALA A 24 -28.17 37.39 38.34
N SER A 25 -29.36 36.81 38.19
CA SER A 25 -29.50 35.37 38.26
C SER A 25 -28.72 34.82 37.09
N CYS A 26 -27.44 34.55 37.32
CA CYS A 26 -26.69 33.62 36.49
C CYS A 26 -27.38 32.27 36.64
N ILE A 27 -28.35 31.99 35.77
CA ILE A 27 -28.56 30.62 35.35
C ILE A 27 -27.27 30.27 34.62
N LYS A 28 -26.44 29.49 35.30
CA LYS A 28 -25.24 28.91 34.72
C LYS A 28 -25.77 27.86 33.75
N ASP A 29 -26.02 28.27 32.51
CA ASP A 29 -26.17 27.35 31.40
C ASP A 29 -24.85 26.57 31.34
N GLU A 30 -24.84 25.35 31.86
CA GLU A 30 -23.87 24.33 31.45
C GLU A 30 -24.16 24.01 29.98
N LEU A 31 -23.69 24.92 29.11
CA LEU A 31 -23.31 24.59 27.74
C LEU A 31 -22.19 23.55 27.88
N GLY A 32 -22.58 22.28 27.91
CA GLY A 32 -21.66 21.16 27.76
C GLY A 32 -20.82 21.40 26.51
N ASP A 33 -19.50 21.35 26.71
CA ASP A 33 -18.42 21.41 25.72
C ASP A 33 -18.86 21.49 24.25
N CYS A 34 -18.96 22.71 23.73
CA CYS A 34 -18.53 22.89 22.35
C CYS A 34 -17.03 22.56 22.33
N PRO A 35 -16.55 21.58 21.54
CA PRO A 35 -15.12 21.36 21.41
C PRO A 35 -14.48 22.68 21.00
N ALA A 36 -13.45 23.11 21.75
CA ALA A 36 -12.69 24.29 21.41
C ALA A 36 -12.25 24.19 19.93
N PRO A 37 -12.35 25.27 19.13
CA PRO A 37 -11.84 25.25 17.77
C PRO A 37 -10.32 25.11 17.84
N GLY A 38 -9.78 23.92 17.56
CA GLY A 38 -8.35 23.74 17.37
C GLY A 38 -7.71 22.54 18.08
N THR A 39 -8.21 21.32 17.88
CA THR A 39 -7.26 20.21 17.64
C THR A 39 -6.83 20.35 16.17
N PRO A 40 -5.61 20.85 15.88
CA PRO A 40 -5.15 20.94 14.51
C PRO A 40 -5.11 19.52 13.94
N GLY A 41 -5.90 19.26 12.90
CA GLY A 41 -5.86 18.00 12.19
C GLY A 41 -4.45 17.68 11.70
N PHE A 42 -4.07 16.41 11.70
CA PHE A 42 -2.74 16.00 11.22
C PHE A 42 -2.66 16.24 9.72
N SER A 43 -1.64 16.95 9.27
CA SER A 43 -1.38 17.13 7.84
C SER A 43 -0.32 16.13 7.38
N LEU A 44 -0.58 15.44 6.27
CA LEU A 44 0.33 14.48 5.69
C LEU A 44 0.69 14.87 4.27
N GLN A 45 1.98 14.89 3.94
CA GLN A 45 2.42 15.03 2.56
C GLN A 45 2.73 13.65 1.99
N VAL A 46 1.93 13.20 1.03
CA VAL A 46 2.12 11.89 0.39
C VAL A 46 3.23 11.98 -0.64
N LYS A 47 4.24 11.11 -0.53
CA LYS A 47 5.34 11.02 -1.52
C LYS A 47 5.66 9.58 -1.86
N ALA A 48 6.15 9.34 -3.06
CA ALA A 48 6.59 8.03 -3.50
C ALA A 48 8.09 8.01 -3.74
N PHE A 49 8.70 6.88 -3.42
CA PHE A 49 10.14 6.67 -3.54
C PHE A 49 10.46 5.37 -4.27
N ASP A 50 11.56 5.37 -5.02
CA ASP A 50 12.15 4.15 -5.56
C ASP A 50 12.87 3.33 -4.47
N ALA A 51 13.46 2.21 -4.89
CA ALA A 51 14.16 1.29 -4.00
C ALA A 51 15.43 1.89 -3.36
N ASP A 52 16.00 2.97 -3.94
CA ASP A 52 17.18 3.68 -3.44
C ASP A 52 16.81 4.93 -2.62
N GLY A 53 15.51 5.24 -2.48
CA GLY A 53 15.02 6.43 -1.79
C GLY A 53 14.96 7.68 -2.67
N GLY A 54 15.15 7.54 -3.98
CA GLY A 54 14.91 8.62 -4.95
C GLY A 54 13.41 8.93 -5.06
N SER A 55 13.06 10.22 -5.12
CA SER A 55 11.67 10.65 -5.28
C SER A 55 11.14 10.28 -6.67
N LEU A 56 9.92 9.78 -6.71
CA LEU A 56 9.21 9.47 -7.95
C LEU A 56 8.25 10.61 -8.34
N GLY A 57 7.99 10.75 -9.64
CA GLY A 57 7.05 11.73 -10.17
C GLY A 57 5.59 11.35 -9.95
N ASP A 58 4.71 12.35 -9.95
CA ASP A 58 3.26 12.22 -9.71
C ASP A 58 2.56 11.29 -10.72
N GLU A 59 3.11 11.13 -11.92
CA GLU A 59 2.60 10.24 -12.96
C GLU A 59 2.77 8.74 -12.66
N THR A 60 3.60 8.41 -11.66
CA THR A 60 3.92 7.01 -11.32
C THR A 60 2.74 6.29 -10.66
N ILE A 61 1.92 7.03 -9.91
CA ILE A 61 0.76 6.50 -9.19
C ILE A 61 -0.51 7.12 -9.76
N LYS A 62 -1.27 6.33 -10.53
CA LYS A 62 -2.47 6.75 -11.26
C LYS A 62 -3.70 6.83 -10.37
N ASP A 63 -3.75 6.02 -9.32
CA ASP A 63 -4.78 6.04 -8.29
C ASP A 63 -4.16 5.69 -6.95
N LEU A 64 -4.62 6.34 -5.88
CA LEU A 64 -4.13 6.11 -4.53
C LEU A 64 -5.31 6.11 -3.56
N THR A 65 -5.42 5.03 -2.81
CA THR A 65 -6.45 4.83 -1.78
C THR A 65 -5.78 4.83 -0.42
N LEU A 66 -6.23 5.71 0.47
CA LEU A 66 -5.80 5.81 1.86
C LEU A 66 -6.90 5.25 2.76
N TYR A 67 -6.56 4.24 3.56
CA TYR A 67 -7.40 3.63 4.57
C TYR A 67 -6.97 4.15 5.94
N ILE A 68 -7.92 4.63 6.73
CA ILE A 68 -7.67 5.21 8.05
C ILE A 68 -8.32 4.29 9.09
N PHE A 69 -7.51 3.76 9.99
CA PHE A 69 -7.93 2.89 11.08
C PHE A 69 -7.71 3.56 12.43
N ASP A 70 -8.56 3.25 13.40
CA ASP A 70 -8.41 3.70 14.78
C ASP A 70 -7.37 2.89 15.58
N ALA A 71 -7.30 3.16 16.88
CA ALA A 71 -6.40 2.49 17.82
C ALA A 71 -6.64 0.98 17.90
N ASP A 72 -7.89 0.54 17.71
CA ASP A 72 -8.31 -0.86 17.73
C ASP A 72 -8.25 -1.49 16.33
N LYS A 73 -7.67 -0.78 15.35
CA LYS A 73 -7.55 -1.19 13.95
C LYS A 73 -8.89 -1.39 13.23
N ALA A 74 -9.97 -0.78 13.74
CA ALA A 74 -11.24 -0.70 13.03
C ALA A 74 -11.18 0.45 12.01
N LEU A 75 -11.70 0.21 10.79
CA LEU A 75 -11.71 1.19 9.72
C LEU A 75 -12.63 2.36 10.10
N LEU A 76 -12.10 3.58 10.04
CA LEU A 76 -12.85 4.81 10.20
C LEU A 76 -13.29 5.39 8.85
N ASP A 77 -12.38 5.44 7.88
CA ASP A 77 -12.61 6.12 6.61
C ASP A 77 -11.70 5.56 5.50
N THR A 78 -12.12 5.76 4.25
CA THR A 78 -11.34 5.44 3.04
C THR A 78 -11.40 6.62 2.09
N ARG A 79 -10.22 7.19 1.77
CA ARG A 79 -10.10 8.37 0.91
C ARG A 79 -9.34 8.04 -0.36
N ASN A 80 -9.80 8.59 -1.48
CA ASN A 80 -8.96 8.68 -2.68
C ASN A 80 -8.16 9.98 -2.58
N VAL A 81 -6.84 9.88 -2.71
CA VAL A 81 -5.93 11.03 -2.61
C VAL A 81 -5.00 11.04 -3.82
N LEU A 82 -4.30 12.15 -4.05
CA LEU A 82 -3.30 12.29 -5.09
C LEU A 82 -1.88 12.21 -4.51
N LEU A 83 -0.91 11.82 -5.34
CA LEU A 83 0.49 11.97 -4.97
C LEU A 83 0.81 13.46 -4.80
N SER A 84 1.69 13.80 -3.87
CA SER A 84 2.06 15.18 -3.50
C SER A 84 0.94 16.01 -2.87
N GLU A 85 -0.25 15.43 -2.67
CA GLU A 85 -1.34 16.06 -1.91
C GLU A 85 -0.98 16.19 -0.43
N THR A 86 -1.38 17.32 0.17
CA THR A 86 -1.39 17.47 1.63
C THR A 86 -2.75 17.05 2.17
N VAL A 87 -2.80 15.89 2.83
CA VAL A 87 -4.02 15.31 3.38
C VAL A 87 -4.17 15.77 4.83
N THR A 88 -5.28 16.43 5.16
CA THR A 88 -5.63 16.77 6.54
C THR A 88 -6.55 15.72 7.15
N LEU A 89 -6.16 15.20 8.31
CA LEU A 89 -6.88 14.19 9.08
C LEU A 89 -7.54 14.87 10.28
N ASP A 90 -8.87 14.80 10.33
CA ASP A 90 -9.66 15.31 11.44
C ASP A 90 -10.60 14.20 11.91
N TYR A 91 -10.21 13.52 13.00
CA TYR A 91 -10.93 12.40 13.59
C TYR A 91 -11.06 12.64 15.11
N PRO A 92 -12.02 13.48 15.54
CA PRO A 92 -12.21 13.80 16.95
C PRO A 92 -12.45 12.53 17.78
N GLY A 93 -11.79 12.43 18.93
CA GLY A 93 -11.87 11.24 19.81
C GLY A 93 -10.92 10.10 19.43
N HIS A 94 -10.16 10.23 18.33
CA HIS A 94 -9.16 9.25 17.92
C HIS A 94 -7.74 9.84 18.00
N ASP A 95 -7.06 9.59 19.11
CA ASP A 95 -5.69 10.08 19.36
C ASP A 95 -4.62 9.28 18.62
N ASN A 96 -4.92 8.02 18.27
CA ASN A 96 -4.02 7.12 17.57
C ASN A 96 -4.68 6.62 16.29
N LEU A 97 -4.00 6.80 15.17
CA LEU A 97 -4.46 6.36 13.85
C LEU A 97 -3.40 5.50 13.18
N THR A 98 -3.84 4.46 12.48
CA THR A 98 -3.01 3.71 11.56
C THR A 98 -3.50 3.97 10.15
N LEU A 99 -2.63 4.48 9.30
CA LEU A 99 -2.96 4.77 7.93
C LEU A 99 -2.23 3.79 7.03
N VAL A 100 -2.98 3.14 6.14
CA VAL A 100 -2.46 2.24 5.12
C VAL A 100 -2.84 2.80 3.76
N ALA A 101 -1.89 2.89 2.84
CA ALA A 101 -2.15 3.42 1.51
C ALA A 101 -1.70 2.43 0.44
N TRP A 102 -2.54 2.28 -0.59
CA TRP A 102 -2.28 1.46 -1.76
C TRP A 102 -2.43 2.29 -3.03
N GLY A 103 -1.34 2.34 -3.82
CA GLY A 103 -1.30 2.98 -5.13
C GLY A 103 -1.41 1.98 -6.27
N ASN A 104 -1.99 2.42 -7.40
CA ASN A 104 -2.26 1.62 -8.59
C ASN A 104 -3.13 0.38 -8.32
N GLY A 105 -4.09 0.50 -7.40
CA GLY A 105 -4.94 -0.60 -6.95
C GLY A 105 -6.13 -0.89 -7.86
N LYS A 106 -6.46 0.00 -8.81
CA LYS A 106 -7.69 -0.10 -9.65
C LYS A 106 -7.49 -0.83 -10.98
N GLN A 107 -6.24 -1.16 -11.34
CA GLN A 107 -5.88 -1.81 -12.60
C GLN A 107 -5.05 -3.08 -12.33
N GLY A 108 -4.74 -3.86 -13.36
CA GLY A 108 -3.95 -5.10 -13.22
C GLY A 108 -4.76 -6.33 -12.78
N ALA A 109 -4.05 -7.41 -12.46
CA ALA A 109 -4.64 -8.69 -12.06
C ALA A 109 -4.72 -8.87 -10.53
N GLN A 110 -5.09 -7.82 -9.81
CA GLN A 110 -5.33 -7.83 -8.37
C GLN A 110 -6.71 -7.27 -8.03
N SER A 111 -7.17 -7.57 -6.83
CA SER A 111 -8.40 -7.04 -6.25
C SER A 111 -8.09 -6.41 -4.90
N MET A 112 -8.59 -5.20 -4.71
CA MET A 112 -8.54 -4.48 -3.43
C MET A 112 -9.71 -4.93 -2.53
N PRO A 113 -9.55 -4.93 -1.19
CA PRO A 113 -10.63 -5.31 -0.30
C PRO A 113 -11.74 -4.24 -0.32
N ALA A 114 -12.99 -4.69 -0.27
CA ALA A 114 -14.16 -3.83 -0.16
C ALA A 114 -14.53 -3.64 1.32
N LEU A 115 -13.69 -2.92 2.05
CA LEU A 115 -13.88 -2.66 3.48
C LEU A 115 -15.03 -1.68 3.74
N LYS A 116 -15.67 -1.83 4.89
CA LYS A 116 -16.69 -0.92 5.44
C LYS A 116 -16.20 -0.36 6.76
N GLU A 117 -16.79 0.76 7.17
CA GLU A 117 -16.54 1.33 8.50
C GLU A 117 -16.77 0.27 9.59
N GLY A 118 -15.83 0.18 10.53
CA GLY A 118 -15.78 -0.84 11.58
C GLY A 118 -15.09 -2.15 11.19
N ASP A 119 -14.81 -2.42 9.90
CA ASP A 119 -14.06 -3.62 9.51
C ASP A 119 -12.62 -3.53 10.03
N HIS A 120 -12.10 -4.65 10.53
CA HIS A 120 -10.79 -4.71 11.14
C HIS A 120 -9.69 -4.87 10.08
N LEU A 121 -8.55 -4.16 10.24
CA LEU A 121 -7.42 -4.17 9.31
C LEU A 121 -6.96 -5.59 8.93
N GLU A 122 -6.96 -6.51 9.89
CA GLU A 122 -6.52 -7.90 9.79
C GLU A 122 -7.40 -8.74 8.85
N THR A 123 -8.58 -8.24 8.50
CA THR A 123 -9.47 -8.85 7.50
C THR A 123 -9.21 -8.35 6.08
N ALA A 124 -8.37 -7.33 5.91
CA ALA A 124 -8.09 -6.68 4.65
C ALA A 124 -6.93 -7.35 3.90
N PHE A 125 -7.19 -7.76 2.66
CA PHE A 125 -6.20 -8.39 1.79
C PHE A 125 -6.26 -7.82 0.38
N VAL A 126 -5.09 -7.54 -0.21
CA VAL A 126 -4.94 -7.41 -1.66
C VAL A 126 -4.77 -8.81 -2.22
N SER A 127 -5.67 -9.24 -3.11
CA SER A 127 -5.70 -10.62 -3.61
C SER A 127 -5.48 -10.68 -5.12
N LEU A 128 -4.64 -11.60 -5.59
CA LEU A 128 -4.44 -11.84 -7.02
C LEU A 128 -5.66 -12.50 -7.65
N ILE A 129 -5.93 -12.12 -8.90
CA ILE A 129 -6.89 -12.81 -9.76
C ILE A 129 -6.17 -14.01 -10.38
N GLN A 130 -6.70 -15.20 -10.16
CA GLN A 130 -6.08 -16.46 -10.55
C GLN A 130 -7.04 -17.42 -11.24
N THR A 131 -6.48 -18.37 -11.99
CA THR A 131 -7.26 -19.46 -12.60
C THR A 131 -7.83 -20.40 -11.52
N ARG A 132 -9.05 -20.89 -11.75
CA ARG A 132 -9.73 -21.83 -10.84
C ARG A 132 -9.38 -23.28 -11.21
N THR A 133 -8.10 -23.64 -11.13
CA THR A 133 -7.59 -24.97 -11.46
C THR A 133 -6.82 -25.57 -10.29
N THR A 134 -6.40 -26.84 -10.41
CA THR A 134 -5.61 -27.53 -9.37
C THR A 134 -4.23 -26.93 -9.16
N LEU A 135 -3.68 -26.23 -10.17
CA LEU A 135 -2.42 -25.50 -10.11
C LEU A 135 -2.72 -24.04 -10.48
N PRO A 136 -3.09 -23.19 -9.51
CA PRO A 136 -3.55 -21.85 -9.80
C PRO A 136 -2.43 -21.00 -10.41
N VAL A 137 -2.79 -20.30 -11.47
CA VAL A 137 -1.93 -19.33 -12.14
C VAL A 137 -2.54 -17.95 -11.92
N ALA A 138 -1.80 -17.06 -11.28
CA ALA A 138 -2.14 -15.67 -11.10
C ALA A 138 -1.78 -14.85 -12.35
N GLY A 139 -2.60 -13.83 -12.62
CA GLY A 139 -2.18 -12.75 -13.50
C GLY A 139 -1.14 -11.85 -12.82
N SER A 140 -0.32 -11.17 -13.63
CA SER A 140 0.60 -10.14 -13.13
C SER A 140 -0.20 -8.99 -12.50
N PRO A 141 0.04 -8.62 -11.22
CA PRO A 141 -0.51 -7.40 -10.66
C PRO A 141 0.06 -6.16 -11.38
N ASP A 142 -0.54 -5.00 -11.15
CA ASP A 142 -0.01 -3.71 -11.60
C ASP A 142 1.26 -3.30 -10.82
N ASP A 143 1.86 -2.15 -11.14
CA ASP A 143 2.96 -1.52 -10.37
C ASP A 143 2.42 -0.97 -9.03
N LEU A 144 2.10 -1.88 -8.10
CA LEU A 144 1.50 -1.55 -6.81
C LEU A 144 2.46 -0.78 -5.93
N PHE A 145 1.94 0.27 -5.28
CA PHE A 145 2.63 1.01 -4.23
C PHE A 145 1.97 0.76 -2.89
N TYR A 146 2.78 0.72 -1.84
CA TYR A 146 2.33 0.53 -0.47
C TYR A 146 3.03 1.51 0.47
N GLY A 147 2.30 1.97 1.48
CA GLY A 147 2.86 2.74 2.57
C GLY A 147 1.98 2.60 3.81
N THR A 148 2.60 2.69 4.98
CA THR A 148 1.89 2.66 6.26
C THR A 148 2.53 3.63 7.23
N ILE A 149 1.72 4.27 8.06
CA ILE A 149 2.22 5.12 9.14
C ILE A 149 1.27 5.07 10.33
N ASP A 150 1.86 4.96 11.52
CA ASP A 150 1.15 5.18 12.77
C ASP A 150 1.31 6.65 13.18
N ILE A 151 0.20 7.26 13.58
CA ILE A 151 0.11 8.65 14.03
C ILE A 151 -0.42 8.65 15.46
N THR A 152 0.20 9.45 16.30
CA THR A 152 -0.18 9.67 17.69
C THR A 152 -0.29 11.17 17.94
N SER A 153 -1.28 11.60 18.71
CA SER A 153 -1.63 13.02 18.86
C SER A 153 -0.56 13.94 19.46
N ALA A 154 0.48 13.38 20.06
CA ALA A 154 1.65 14.12 20.55
C ALA A 154 2.64 14.57 19.45
N ALA A 155 2.49 14.13 18.20
CA ALA A 155 3.35 14.54 17.10
C ALA A 155 2.96 15.94 16.61
N GLY A 156 3.83 16.92 16.80
CA GLY A 156 3.56 18.35 16.55
C GLY A 156 3.02 18.69 15.15
N ALA A 157 2.47 19.90 15.02
CA ALA A 157 1.66 20.41 13.91
C ALA A 157 2.34 20.54 12.53
N SER A 158 3.55 20.03 12.33
CA SER A 158 4.21 20.03 11.01
C SER A 158 3.68 18.89 10.13
N ALA A 159 3.51 19.16 8.83
CA ALA A 159 3.11 18.12 7.88
C ALA A 159 4.11 16.95 7.89
N LYS A 160 3.63 15.73 8.21
CA LYS A 160 4.47 14.53 8.25
C LYS A 160 4.51 13.90 6.86
N GLU A 161 5.69 13.46 6.44
CA GLU A 161 5.81 12.73 5.17
C GLU A 161 5.17 11.34 5.31
N PHE A 162 4.31 10.99 4.36
CA PHE A 162 3.75 9.66 4.20
C PHE A 162 4.46 8.99 3.01
N PRO A 163 5.41 8.07 3.27
CA PRO A 163 6.21 7.45 2.22
C PRO A 163 5.51 6.22 1.61
N LEU A 164 5.33 6.27 0.29
CA LEU A 164 4.94 5.13 -0.55
C LEU A 164 6.17 4.54 -1.22
N ARG A 165 6.24 3.22 -1.29
CA ARG A 165 7.26 2.48 -2.05
C ARG A 165 6.60 1.43 -2.93
N ARG A 166 7.23 1.10 -4.05
CA ARG A 166 6.80 -0.04 -4.88
C ARG A 166 6.82 -1.30 -4.04
N LYS A 167 5.72 -2.03 -4.08
CA LYS A 167 5.52 -3.25 -3.29
C LYS A 167 5.79 -4.52 -4.08
N VAL A 168 5.57 -4.47 -5.39
CA VAL A 168 5.82 -5.59 -6.29
C VAL A 168 7.30 -5.72 -6.65
N SER A 169 7.66 -6.90 -7.14
CA SER A 169 8.95 -7.16 -7.79
C SER A 169 8.73 -7.46 -9.27
N GLY A 170 9.65 -6.99 -10.12
CA GLY A 170 9.65 -7.28 -11.54
C GLY A 170 10.48 -8.52 -11.85
N VAL A 171 10.06 -9.29 -12.85
CA VAL A 171 10.82 -10.41 -13.42
C VAL A 171 10.80 -10.32 -14.94
N ALA A 172 11.95 -10.54 -15.57
CA ALA A 172 12.10 -10.70 -17.01
C ALA A 172 12.96 -11.92 -17.31
N ILE A 173 12.53 -12.73 -18.27
CA ILE A 173 13.13 -14.04 -18.58
C ILE A 173 13.44 -14.10 -20.07
N THR A 174 14.68 -14.47 -20.40
CA THR A 174 15.17 -14.74 -21.75
C THR A 174 15.76 -16.14 -21.80
N ALA A 175 15.32 -16.96 -22.76
CA ALA A 175 15.95 -18.24 -23.05
C ALA A 175 16.55 -18.25 -24.47
N ARG A 176 17.85 -18.54 -24.56
CA ARG A 176 18.59 -18.67 -25.82
C ARG A 176 18.76 -20.13 -26.21
N HIS A 177 18.82 -20.41 -27.50
CA HIS A 177 19.05 -21.76 -28.04
C HIS A 177 18.02 -22.83 -27.57
N LEU A 178 16.83 -22.39 -27.12
CA LEU A 178 15.82 -23.28 -26.52
C LEU A 178 15.23 -24.26 -27.54
N ARG A 179 15.03 -23.82 -28.79
CA ARG A 179 14.46 -24.68 -29.85
C ARG A 179 15.44 -25.76 -30.29
N GLU A 180 16.72 -25.43 -30.35
CA GLU A 180 17.82 -26.33 -30.67
C GLU A 180 17.95 -27.38 -29.58
N TYR A 181 17.91 -26.96 -28.31
CA TYR A 181 17.93 -27.86 -27.16
C TYR A 181 16.73 -28.82 -27.13
N VAL A 182 15.53 -28.32 -27.42
CA VAL A 182 14.33 -29.16 -27.50
C VAL A 182 14.29 -30.00 -28.79
N GLY A 183 14.99 -29.58 -29.84
CA GLY A 183 14.98 -30.21 -31.16
C GLY A 183 13.68 -29.99 -31.94
N SER A 184 12.95 -28.90 -31.66
CA SER A 184 11.65 -28.60 -32.29
C SER A 184 11.39 -27.11 -32.44
N THR A 185 10.98 -26.67 -33.62
CA THR A 185 10.48 -25.30 -33.84
C THR A 185 8.97 -25.19 -33.68
N GLU A 186 8.27 -26.33 -33.62
CA GLU A 186 6.82 -26.42 -33.48
C GLU A 186 6.38 -26.65 -32.03
N GLY A 187 5.13 -26.34 -31.73
CA GLY A 187 4.52 -26.55 -30.42
C GLY A 187 4.62 -25.33 -29.50
N GLU A 188 3.81 -25.35 -28.44
CA GLU A 188 3.79 -24.26 -27.47
C GLU A 188 4.97 -24.36 -26.50
N TYR A 189 5.63 -23.22 -26.27
CA TYR A 189 6.61 -23.01 -25.21
C TYR A 189 6.02 -22.05 -24.18
N TYR A 190 6.26 -22.28 -22.90
CA TYR A 190 5.84 -21.34 -21.86
C TYR A 190 6.69 -21.45 -20.59
N TYR A 191 6.71 -20.37 -19.83
CA TYR A 191 7.32 -20.28 -18.50
C TYR A 191 6.28 -20.47 -17.40
N ILE A 192 6.70 -21.06 -16.28
CA ILE A 192 5.96 -21.00 -15.01
C ILE A 192 6.91 -20.50 -13.92
N VAL A 193 6.56 -19.40 -13.28
CA VAL A 193 7.28 -18.87 -12.11
C VAL A 193 6.52 -19.24 -10.84
N ARG A 194 7.21 -19.85 -9.87
CA ARG A 194 6.60 -20.38 -8.63
C ARG A 194 7.22 -19.74 -7.38
N LYS A 195 6.68 -20.10 -6.21
CA LYS A 195 7.11 -19.67 -4.86
C LYS A 195 6.71 -18.24 -4.51
N THR A 196 5.51 -17.86 -4.93
CA THR A 196 4.85 -16.61 -4.52
C THR A 196 3.54 -16.93 -3.81
N THR A 197 2.95 -15.95 -3.14
CA THR A 197 1.64 -16.11 -2.49
C THR A 197 0.55 -15.31 -3.22
N ASP A 198 -0.71 -15.70 -3.05
CA ASP A 198 -1.84 -15.06 -3.73
C ASP A 198 -2.40 -13.81 -3.03
N LYS A 199 -1.92 -13.49 -1.83
CA LYS A 199 -2.38 -12.34 -1.05
C LYS A 199 -1.26 -11.53 -0.42
N LEU A 200 -1.54 -10.24 -0.21
CA LEU A 200 -0.85 -9.37 0.72
C LEU A 200 -1.83 -8.91 1.79
N ASP A 201 -1.45 -8.99 3.05
CA ASP A 201 -2.20 -8.34 4.12
C ASP A 201 -1.96 -6.81 4.13
N PHE A 202 -2.72 -6.09 4.94
CA PHE A 202 -2.58 -4.63 5.05
C PHE A 202 -1.37 -4.18 5.88
N TYR A 203 -0.53 -5.10 6.37
CA TYR A 203 0.82 -4.81 6.82
C TYR A 203 1.86 -4.95 5.70
N GLY A 204 1.41 -5.28 4.48
CA GLY A 204 2.26 -5.49 3.32
C GLY A 204 3.02 -6.82 3.37
N ARG A 205 2.53 -7.83 4.09
CA ARG A 205 3.20 -9.13 4.20
C ARG A 205 2.54 -10.17 3.30
N PRO A 206 3.32 -11.07 2.68
CA PRO A 206 2.81 -12.23 1.96
C PRO A 206 1.86 -13.07 2.85
N ASN A 207 0.70 -13.41 2.31
CA ASN A 207 -0.31 -14.23 2.97
C ASN A 207 -1.04 -15.09 1.93
N GLY A 208 -1.88 -16.02 2.38
CA GLY A 208 -2.67 -16.90 1.51
C GLY A 208 -1.93 -18.17 1.12
N THR A 209 -2.17 -18.63 -0.10
CA THR A 209 -1.64 -19.90 -0.62
C THR A 209 -0.60 -19.68 -1.71
N GLU A 210 0.25 -20.70 -1.93
CA GLU A 210 1.25 -20.64 -3.01
C GLU A 210 0.54 -20.56 -4.37
N VAL A 211 1.01 -19.64 -5.21
CA VAL A 211 0.52 -19.42 -6.57
C VAL A 211 1.69 -19.41 -7.55
N SER A 212 1.38 -19.58 -8.83
CA SER A 212 2.36 -19.46 -9.91
C SER A 212 1.97 -18.34 -10.88
N TYR A 213 2.93 -17.85 -11.65
CA TYR A 213 2.71 -16.94 -12.78
C TYR A 213 3.07 -17.64 -14.08
N ARG A 214 2.27 -17.39 -15.12
CA ARG A 214 2.57 -17.78 -16.51
C ARG A 214 2.71 -16.49 -17.32
N PRO A 215 3.90 -15.88 -17.36
CA PRO A 215 4.08 -14.65 -18.12
C PRO A 215 3.84 -14.93 -19.61
N GLN A 216 3.35 -13.91 -20.32
CA GLN A 216 3.35 -13.97 -21.78
C GLN A 216 4.80 -14.10 -22.25
N ALA A 217 5.05 -14.99 -23.20
CA ALA A 217 6.37 -15.14 -23.79
C ALA A 217 6.26 -15.55 -25.25
N ALA A 218 7.23 -15.13 -26.05
CA ALA A 218 7.28 -15.40 -27.48
C ALA A 218 8.73 -15.46 -27.96
N PHE A 219 8.94 -16.10 -29.10
CA PHE A 219 10.22 -16.02 -29.78
C PHE A 219 10.36 -14.66 -30.46
N ASN A 220 11.48 -13.97 -30.24
CA ASN A 220 11.83 -12.75 -30.95
C ASN A 220 12.52 -13.05 -32.30
N ASP A 221 12.88 -12.01 -33.04
CA ASP A 221 13.54 -12.12 -34.36
C ASP A 221 14.94 -12.77 -34.28
N ASN A 222 15.57 -12.75 -33.09
CA ASN A 222 16.85 -13.41 -32.82
C ASN A 222 16.68 -14.90 -32.45
N GLY A 223 15.45 -15.42 -32.42
CA GLY A 223 15.16 -16.80 -32.02
C GLY A 223 15.22 -17.04 -30.51
N GLU A 224 15.28 -16.00 -29.69
CA GLU A 224 15.27 -16.08 -28.23
C GLU A 224 13.82 -16.13 -27.73
N PHE A 225 13.53 -17.01 -26.78
CA PHE A 225 12.22 -17.07 -26.14
C PHE A 225 12.18 -16.07 -24.99
N VAL A 226 11.49 -14.96 -25.17
CA VAL A 226 11.51 -13.81 -24.25
C VAL A 226 10.16 -13.58 -23.61
N SER A 227 10.18 -13.18 -22.34
CA SER A 227 9.04 -12.56 -21.67
C SER A 227 9.31 -11.06 -21.49
N PRO A 228 8.31 -10.18 -21.71
CA PRO A 228 8.41 -8.82 -21.22
C PRO A 228 8.45 -8.83 -19.69
N ALA A 229 8.93 -7.74 -19.09
CA ALA A 229 8.88 -7.59 -17.64
C ALA A 229 7.43 -7.74 -17.14
N PHE A 230 7.23 -8.57 -16.12
CA PHE A 230 5.97 -8.75 -15.44
C PHE A 230 6.18 -8.65 -13.93
N ASN A 231 5.13 -8.30 -13.21
CA ASN A 231 5.19 -8.12 -11.77
C ASN A 231 4.76 -9.40 -11.05
N ILE A 232 5.31 -9.58 -9.87
CA ILE A 232 4.87 -10.58 -8.90
C ILE A 232 4.71 -9.92 -7.54
N PHE A 233 3.88 -10.53 -6.68
CA PHE A 233 3.88 -10.16 -5.27
C PHE A 233 5.25 -10.43 -4.63
N PRO A 234 5.65 -9.62 -3.65
CA PRO A 234 6.91 -9.80 -2.95
C PRO A 234 6.97 -11.18 -2.30
N THR A 235 8.16 -11.75 -2.25
CA THR A 235 8.40 -13.05 -1.62
C THR A 235 9.80 -13.07 -1.02
N GLU A 236 9.92 -13.63 0.17
CA GLU A 236 11.21 -13.92 0.82
C GLU A 236 11.79 -15.26 0.36
N ALA A 237 10.99 -16.06 -0.35
CA ALA A 237 11.43 -17.34 -0.90
C ALA A 237 12.15 -17.13 -2.24
N ASP A 238 13.15 -17.97 -2.49
CA ASP A 238 13.80 -18.02 -3.80
C ASP A 238 12.82 -18.58 -4.84
N ILE A 239 12.61 -17.82 -5.92
CA ILE A 239 11.66 -18.21 -6.97
C ILE A 239 12.23 -19.35 -7.81
N LYS A 240 11.36 -20.05 -8.54
CA LYS A 240 11.75 -21.07 -9.52
C LYS A 240 11.11 -20.77 -10.85
N ILE A 241 11.85 -20.98 -11.92
CA ILE A 241 11.34 -20.82 -13.30
C ILE A 241 11.35 -22.19 -13.96
N ASP A 242 10.17 -22.72 -14.26
CA ASP A 242 10.02 -23.92 -15.06
C ASP A 242 9.83 -23.53 -16.54
N ILE A 243 10.47 -24.28 -17.44
CA ILE A 243 10.36 -24.08 -18.89
C ILE A 243 9.71 -25.33 -19.48
N TYR A 244 8.57 -25.14 -20.14
CA TYR A 244 7.77 -26.22 -20.73
C TYR A 244 7.76 -26.14 -22.25
N HIS A 245 7.56 -27.30 -22.87
CA HIS A 245 7.17 -27.41 -24.27
C HIS A 245 6.15 -28.54 -24.45
N ARG A 246 4.99 -28.23 -25.05
CA ARG A 246 3.83 -29.14 -25.19
C ARG A 246 3.47 -29.85 -23.87
N ASP A 247 3.35 -29.07 -22.80
CA ASP A 247 3.06 -29.52 -21.42
C ASP A 247 4.11 -30.47 -20.80
N VAL A 248 5.27 -30.65 -21.44
CA VAL A 248 6.39 -31.41 -20.90
C VAL A 248 7.43 -30.46 -20.34
N LEU A 249 7.76 -30.63 -19.05
CA LEU A 249 8.82 -29.89 -18.38
C LEU A 249 10.17 -30.20 -19.04
N LYS A 250 10.87 -29.16 -19.50
CA LYS A 250 12.19 -29.27 -20.13
C LYS A 250 13.32 -28.96 -19.17
N THR A 251 13.14 -27.95 -18.31
CA THR A 251 14.08 -27.63 -17.25
C THR A 251 13.40 -26.81 -16.14
N THR A 252 14.01 -26.80 -14.96
CA THR A 252 13.68 -25.91 -13.85
C THR A 252 14.92 -25.16 -13.45
N VAL A 253 14.86 -23.83 -13.52
CA VAL A 253 15.91 -22.93 -13.04
C VAL A 253 15.63 -22.59 -11.59
N ILE A 254 16.63 -22.83 -10.73
CA ILE A 254 16.57 -22.55 -9.29
C ILE A 254 17.68 -21.60 -8.81
N ALA A 255 18.74 -21.47 -9.61
CA ALA A 255 19.92 -20.66 -9.33
C ALA A 255 20.64 -20.30 -10.63
N ASP A 256 21.53 -19.31 -10.56
CA ASP A 256 22.48 -19.00 -11.61
C ASP A 256 23.61 -20.06 -11.71
N SER A 257 24.50 -19.91 -12.69
CA SER A 257 25.63 -20.82 -12.93
C SER A 257 26.65 -20.84 -11.78
N ASN A 258 26.63 -19.84 -10.89
CA ASN A 258 27.48 -19.75 -9.70
C ASN A 258 26.80 -20.32 -8.44
N GLY A 259 25.54 -20.77 -8.55
CA GLY A 259 24.75 -21.28 -7.44
C GLY A 259 24.00 -20.21 -6.64
N ASN A 260 23.95 -18.97 -7.09
CA ASN A 260 23.16 -17.92 -6.46
C ASN A 260 21.67 -18.14 -6.77
N PRO A 261 20.78 -18.15 -5.76
CA PRO A 261 19.36 -18.38 -5.99
C PRO A 261 18.70 -17.24 -6.77
N LEU A 262 17.58 -17.55 -7.42
CA LEU A 262 16.73 -16.54 -8.06
C LEU A 262 15.98 -15.74 -7.00
N ARG A 263 16.56 -14.63 -6.53
CA ARG A 263 15.95 -13.76 -5.54
C ARG A 263 15.44 -12.47 -6.16
N VAL A 264 14.17 -12.18 -5.93
CA VAL A 264 13.54 -10.91 -6.31
C VAL A 264 13.68 -9.88 -5.19
N ALA A 265 13.56 -8.60 -5.54
CA ALA A 265 13.57 -7.50 -4.57
C ALA A 265 12.44 -6.52 -4.89
N GLU A 266 11.80 -5.97 -3.86
CA GLU A 266 10.73 -4.97 -4.00
C GLU A 266 11.24 -3.75 -4.76
N GLY A 267 10.47 -3.27 -5.74
CA GLY A 267 10.83 -2.11 -6.55
C GLY A 267 12.06 -2.31 -7.44
N ARG A 268 12.50 -3.55 -7.69
CA ARG A 268 13.59 -3.91 -8.62
C ARG A 268 13.10 -4.87 -9.69
N LEU A 269 13.91 -5.04 -10.73
CA LEU A 269 13.69 -6.00 -11.79
C LEU A 269 14.76 -7.10 -11.74
N LEU A 270 14.33 -8.35 -11.55
CA LEU A 270 15.19 -9.52 -11.73
C LEU A 270 15.18 -9.92 -13.20
N ASN A 271 16.35 -9.87 -13.83
CA ASN A 271 16.57 -10.35 -15.19
C ASN A 271 17.23 -11.72 -15.12
N VAL A 272 16.67 -12.70 -15.84
CA VAL A 272 17.20 -14.06 -15.90
C VAL A 272 17.46 -14.44 -17.35
N LEU A 273 18.70 -14.80 -17.66
CA LEU A 273 19.09 -15.43 -18.91
C LEU A 273 19.30 -16.92 -18.67
N VAL A 274 18.71 -17.74 -19.53
CA VAL A 274 18.95 -19.18 -19.60
C VAL A 274 19.51 -19.49 -20.98
N ASP A 275 20.77 -19.87 -21.06
CA ASP A 275 21.38 -20.27 -22.31
C ASP A 275 21.46 -21.79 -22.40
N PHE A 276 20.91 -22.35 -23.48
CA PHE A 276 20.91 -23.77 -23.74
C PHE A 276 22.00 -24.21 -24.72
N GLN A 277 22.96 -23.34 -25.06
CA GLN A 277 24.09 -23.70 -25.90
C GLN A 277 25.05 -24.65 -25.17
N GLY A 278 25.03 -25.92 -25.56
CA GLY A 278 25.87 -26.93 -24.92
C GLY A 278 25.35 -27.31 -23.54
N ALA A 279 26.11 -27.01 -22.48
CA ALA A 279 25.65 -27.19 -21.11
C ALA A 279 24.79 -25.98 -20.71
N VAL A 280 23.64 -26.23 -20.09
CA VAL A 280 22.72 -25.15 -19.68
C VAL A 280 23.41 -24.22 -18.70
N SER A 281 23.51 -22.94 -19.04
CA SER A 281 24.00 -21.87 -18.18
C SER A 281 22.88 -20.89 -17.85
N VAL A 282 23.00 -20.28 -16.67
CA VAL A 282 22.06 -19.30 -16.16
C VAL A 282 22.82 -18.09 -15.65
N ASP A 283 22.39 -16.90 -16.07
CA ASP A 283 22.90 -15.62 -15.59
C ASP A 283 21.76 -14.79 -15.02
N ILE A 284 22.03 -14.06 -13.93
CA ILE A 284 21.05 -13.21 -13.26
C ILE A 284 21.59 -11.80 -13.08
N SER A 285 20.72 -10.81 -13.22
CA SER A 285 21.02 -9.39 -12.96
C SER A 285 19.83 -8.73 -12.29
N VAL A 286 20.05 -8.10 -11.13
CA VAL A 286 19.04 -7.28 -10.45
C VAL A 286 19.29 -5.82 -10.80
N THR A 287 18.34 -5.21 -11.49
CA THR A 287 18.43 -3.84 -12.00
C THR A 287 17.37 -2.94 -11.39
N ASP A 288 17.48 -1.64 -11.64
CA ASP A 288 16.43 -0.69 -11.30
C ASP A 288 15.11 -1.05 -11.98
N TRP A 289 14.01 -0.61 -11.37
CA TRP A 289 12.67 -0.80 -11.90
C TRP A 289 12.58 -0.42 -13.40
N GLY A 290 12.06 -1.34 -14.21
CA GLY A 290 11.84 -1.15 -15.65
C GLY A 290 13.11 -1.19 -16.52
N LYS A 291 14.32 -1.32 -15.96
CA LYS A 291 15.55 -1.39 -16.75
C LYS A 291 15.94 -2.83 -17.06
N GLN A 292 15.58 -3.32 -18.24
CA GLN A 292 15.97 -4.67 -18.66
C GLN A 292 17.49 -4.78 -18.89
N GLU A 293 18.07 -5.91 -18.49
CA GLU A 293 19.48 -6.23 -18.75
C GLU A 293 19.70 -6.51 -20.24
N ILE A 294 20.83 -6.01 -20.78
CA ILE A 294 21.24 -6.29 -22.15
C ILE A 294 22.30 -7.39 -22.12
N TRP A 295 21.86 -8.62 -22.37
CA TRP A 295 22.73 -9.78 -22.40
C TRP A 295 23.68 -9.73 -23.59
N LYS A 296 24.98 -9.61 -23.31
CA LYS A 296 26.01 -9.66 -24.36
C LYS A 296 26.01 -11.04 -25.04
N GLU A 297 26.28 -11.04 -26.34
CA GLU A 297 26.64 -12.25 -27.08
C GLU A 297 28.14 -12.49 -26.85
N PHE A 298 28.51 -13.71 -26.49
CA PHE A 298 29.91 -14.13 -26.36
C PHE A 298 30.21 -15.22 -27.39
#